data_AF-A0A378XBU5-F1
#
_entry.id   AF-A0A378XBU5-F1
#
_cell.length_a   1.000
_cell.length_b   1.000
_cell.length_c   1.000
_cell.angle_alpha   90.00
_cell.angle_beta   90.00
_cell.angle_gamma   90.00
#
_symmetry.space_group_name_H-M   'P 1'
#
loop_
_entity.id
_entity.type
_entity.pdbx_description
1 polymer ?
#
loop_
_entity_poly.entity_id
_entity_poly.type
_entity_poly.pdbx_seq_one_letter_code
_entity_poly.pdbx_strand_id
1 'polypeptide(L)' 'MLQGWDLKTYAFEQRTTAEVISRHIFHTLREQGGLPVNRIRLWETPTSYSEYEGD' A
#
# COMPACT_ATOMS: atom_id res chain seq x y z
N MET A 1 10.17 1.92 -21.07
CA MET A 1 10.81 1.39 -19.85
C MET A 1 9.96 0.31 -19.18
N LEU A 2 8.77 0.62 -18.63
CA LEU A 2 7.96 -0.39 -17.91
C LEU A 2 7.41 -1.53 -18.78
N GLN A 3 6.94 -1.24 -20.00
CA GLN A 3 6.42 -2.25 -20.92
C GLN A 3 7.50 -3.22 -21.46
N GLY A 4 8.78 -2.85 -21.35
CA GLY A 4 9.89 -3.67 -21.85
C GLY A 4 10.35 -4.76 -20.87
N TRP A 5 9.88 -4.73 -19.61
CA TRP A 5 10.32 -5.64 -18.55
C TRP A 5 9.26 -6.68 -18.16
N ASP A 6 8.11 -6.69 -18.86
CA ASP A 6 6.95 -7.56 -18.58
C ASP A 6 6.59 -7.62 -17.07
N LEU A 7 6.76 -6.49 -16.38
CA LEU A 7 6.45 -6.39 -14.98
C LEU A 7 4.94 -6.25 -14.80
N LYS A 8 4.39 -6.98 -13.82
CA LYS A 8 3.00 -6.83 -13.40
C LYS A 8 2.78 -5.38 -12.96
N THR A 9 2.03 -4.63 -13.75
CA THR A 9 1.63 -3.27 -13.42
C THR A 9 0.38 -3.31 -12.56
N TYR A 10 0.36 -2.52 -11.49
CA TYR A 10 -0.83 -2.28 -10.70
C TYR A 10 -1.26 -0.84 -10.98
N ALA A 11 -2.40 -0.68 -11.64
CA ALA A 11 -2.95 0.64 -11.88
C ALA A 11 -3.37 1.26 -10.55
N PHE A 12 -2.78 2.42 -10.22
CA PHE A 12 -3.07 3.13 -8.98
C PHE A 12 -3.49 4.56 -9.31
N GLU A 13 -4.77 4.85 -9.13
CA GLU A 13 -5.38 6.13 -9.54
C GLU A 13 -5.13 7.27 -8.53
N GLN A 14 -4.61 6.94 -7.35
CA GLN A 14 -4.29 7.91 -6.30
C GLN A 14 -2.80 8.26 -6.31
N ARG A 15 -2.42 9.35 -5.63
CA ARG A 15 -1.00 9.67 -5.43
C ARG A 15 -0.30 8.54 -4.69
N THR A 16 0.87 8.13 -5.17
CA THR A 16 1.69 7.06 -4.58
C THR A 16 2.52 7.56 -3.39
N THR A 17 1.91 8.29 -2.44
CA THR A 17 2.61 8.67 -1.20
C THR A 17 2.53 7.52 -0.20
N ALA A 18 3.45 7.48 0.77
CA ALA A 18 3.51 6.40 1.75
C ALA A 18 2.20 6.25 2.55
N GLU A 19 1.53 7.36 2.86
CA GLU A 19 0.25 7.41 3.58
C GLU A 19 -0.91 6.87 2.76
N VAL A 20 -0.95 7.18 1.47
CA VAL A 20 -2.01 6.71 0.59
C VAL A 20 -1.84 5.21 0.32
N ILE A 21 -0.60 4.75 0.14
CA ILE A 21 -0.30 3.33 -0.08
C ILE A 21 -0.55 2.52 1.18
N SER A 22 -0.13 2.98 2.37
CA SER A 22 -0.34 2.24 3.63
C SER A 22 -1.84 2.01 3.91
N ARG A 23 -2.66 3.05 3.69
CA ARG A 23 -4.13 2.97 3.77
C ARG A 23 -4.72 2.04 2.71
N HIS A 24 -4.26 2.13 1.45
CA HIS A 24 -4.75 1.26 0.38
C HIS A 24 -4.47 -0.23 0.66
N ILE A 25 -3.26 -0.55 1.12
CA ILE A 25 -2.88 -1.91 1.52
C ILE A 25 -3.79 -2.39 2.65
N PHE A 26 -4.01 -1.56 3.66
CA PHE A 26 -4.86 -1.91 4.80
C PHE A 26 -6.30 -2.25 4.36
N HIS A 27 -6.95 -1.39 3.56
CA HIS A 27 -8.30 -1.65 3.05
C HIS A 27 -8.34 -2.89 2.16
N THR A 28 -7.36 -3.08 1.27
CA THR A 28 -7.28 -4.26 0.41
C THR A 28 -7.22 -5.55 1.25
N LEU A 29 -6.36 -5.60 2.27
CA LEU A 29 -6.21 -6.79 3.10
C LEU A 29 -7.42 -7.04 4.01
N ARG A 30 -7.97 -5.99 4.64
CA ARG A 30 -9.14 -6.10 5.53
C ARG A 30 -10.43 -6.37 4.76
N GLU A 31 -10.79 -5.49 3.84
CA GLU A 31 -12.11 -5.48 3.20
C GLU A 31 -12.21 -6.50 2.07
N GLN A 32 -11.17 -6.63 1.25
CA GLN A 32 -11.19 -7.55 0.11
C GLN A 32 -10.60 -8.92 0.48
N GLY A 33 -9.56 -8.93 1.32
CA GLY A 33 -8.90 -10.16 1.75
C GLY A 33 -9.52 -10.84 2.98
N GLY A 34 -10.39 -10.15 3.73
CA GLY A 34 -10.99 -10.68 4.96
C GLY A 34 -9.96 -10.96 6.07
N LEU A 35 -8.76 -10.39 5.97
CA LEU A 35 -7.68 -10.63 6.93
C LEU A 35 -7.87 -9.72 8.15
N PRO A 36 -7.67 -10.24 9.38
CA PRO A 36 -7.79 -9.46 10.61
C PRO A 36 -6.54 -8.58 10.82
N VAL A 37 -6.29 -7.65 9.91
CA VAL A 37 -5.15 -6.73 9.99
C VAL A 37 -5.52 -5.56 10.91
N ASN A 38 -4.76 -5.36 11.99
CA ASN A 38 -4.96 -4.22 12.89
C ASN A 38 -4.19 -2.97 12.48
N ARG A 39 -3.05 -3.14 11.79
CA ARG A 39 -2.15 -2.04 11.44
C ARG A 39 -1.28 -2.38 10.24
N ILE A 40 -0.99 -1.37 9.42
CA ILE A 40 0.02 -1.43 8.37
C ILE A 40 1.05 -0.33 8.60
N ARG A 41 2.34 -0.71 8.61
CA ARG A 41 3.48 0.21 8.58
C ARG A 41 4.22 0.06 7.27
N LEU A 42 4.29 1.14 6.50
CA LEU A 42 4.98 1.21 5.22
C LEU A 42 6.22 2.10 5.36
N TRP A 43 7.39 1.55 5.07
CA TRP A 43 8.65 2.29 5.03
C TRP A 43 8.91 2.79 3.62
N GLU A 44 8.95 4.11 3.44
CA GLU A 44 9.33 4.73 2.16
C GLU A 44 10.85 4.72 1.98
N THR A 45 11.55 4.93 3.09
CA THR A 45 13.01 4.82 3.20
C THR A 45 13.35 4.10 4.50
N PRO A 46 14.61 3.67 4.72
CA PRO A 46 15.00 3.04 5.98
C PRO A 46 14.77 3.89 7.23
N THR A 47 14.58 5.21 7.10
CA THR A 47 14.40 6.16 8.22
C THR A 47 13.06 6.88 8.21
N SER A 48 12.21 6.70 7.19
CA SER A 48 10.90 7.35 7.08
C SER A 48 9.82 6.31 6.81
N TYR A 49 8.74 6.35 7.59
CA TYR A 49 7.62 5.45 7.46
C TYR A 49 6.28 6.18 7.62
N SER A 50 5.25 5.60 7.02
CA SER A 50 3.85 5.90 7.28
C SER A 50 3.18 4.71 7.96
N GLU A 51 2.26 4.98 8.87
CA GLU A 51 1.49 3.98 9.57
C GLU A 51 0.01 4.28 9.44
N TYR A 52 -0.79 3.24 9.19
CA TYR A 52 -2.23 3.31 9.16
C TYR A 52 -2.82 2.25 10.07
N GLU A 53 -3.63 2.70 11.01
CA GLU A 53 -4.44 1.91 11.93
C GLU A 53 -5.89 2.27 11.61
N GLY A 54 -6.72 1.26 11.34
CA GLY A 54 -8.15 1.51 11.18
C GLY A 54 -8.81 1.67 12.54
N ASP A 55 -9.84 2.51 12.61
CA ASP A 55 -10.78 2.52 13.73
C ASP A 55 -11.49 1.15 13.91
#